data_AF-A0A5S4GDY6-F1
#
_entry.id   AF-A0A5S4GDY6-F1
#
_cell.length_a   1.000
_cell.length_b   1.000
_cell.length_c   1.000
_cell.angle_alpha   90.00
_cell.angle_beta   90.00
_cell.angle_gamma   90.00
#
_symmetry.space_group_name_H-M   'P 1'
#
loop_
_entity.id
_entity.type
_entity.pdbx_description
1 polymer ?
#
loop_
_entity_poly.entity_id
_entity_poly.type
_entity_poly.pdbx_seq_one_letter_code
_entity_poly.pdbx_strand_id
1 'polypeptide(L)'
;MPREPRIDTLDSLREHLQWAIELEHATLPPYLCALYSLDPERNPEATEVIGSVFAEEMLHLALAANLLNAVGGRPRLDIPEMLPPHPR
;
A
#
# COMPACT_ATOMS: atom_id res chain seq x y z
N MET A 1 -15.60 -1.14 24.80
CA MET A 1 -14.95 -0.79 23.52
C MET A 1 -13.86 -1.82 23.27
N PRO A 2 -13.75 -2.40 22.07
CA PRO A 2 -12.62 -3.27 21.77
C PRO A 2 -11.33 -2.45 21.87
N ARG A 3 -10.29 -3.06 22.44
CA ARG A 3 -8.97 -2.45 22.65
C ARG A 3 -8.32 -2.28 21.27
N GLU A 4 -7.74 -1.12 20.96
CA GLU A 4 -6.96 -0.92 19.74
C GLU A 4 -5.89 -2.02 19.62
N PRO A 5 -5.62 -2.52 18.41
CA PRO A 5 -4.54 -3.48 18.21
C PRO A 5 -3.22 -2.80 18.60
N ARG A 6 -2.47 -3.46 19.51
CA ARG A 6 -1.19 -2.95 20.02
C ARG A 6 -0.06 -3.80 19.45
N ILE A 7 1.06 -3.14 19.18
CA ILE A 7 2.31 -3.81 18.82
C ILE A 7 3.07 -4.07 20.13
N ASP A 8 2.90 -5.26 20.69
CA ASP A 8 3.45 -5.69 21.98
C ASP A 8 4.26 -6.98 21.92
N THR A 9 4.22 -7.69 20.79
CA THR A 9 4.97 -8.91 20.51
C THR A 9 5.57 -8.84 19.11
N LEU A 10 6.53 -9.71 18.83
CA LEU A 10 7.12 -9.82 17.50
C LEU A 10 6.07 -10.23 16.45
N ASP A 11 5.09 -11.05 16.83
CA ASP A 11 4.04 -11.49 15.92
C ASP A 11 3.02 -10.38 15.66
N SER A 12 2.64 -9.59 16.68
CA SER A 12 1.81 -8.41 16.45
C SER A 12 2.53 -7.35 15.61
N LEU A 13 3.86 -7.18 15.74
CA LEU A 13 4.64 -6.32 14.84
C LEU A 13 4.58 -6.82 13.38
N ARG A 14 4.80 -8.12 13.15
CA ARG A 14 4.74 -8.71 11.80
C ARG A 14 3.37 -8.57 11.16
N GLU A 15 2.31 -8.77 11.95
CA GLU A 15 0.93 -8.57 11.51
C GLU A 15 0.68 -7.12 11.07
N HIS A 16 1.08 -6.14 11.87
CA HIS A 16 0.89 -4.73 11.53
C HIS A 16 1.74 -4.30 10.32
N LEU A 17 2.94 -4.86 10.15
CA LEU A 17 3.75 -4.63 8.94
C LEU A 17 3.09 -5.25 7.70
N GLN A 18 2.46 -6.42 7.82
CA GLN A 18 1.68 -6.99 6.74
C GLN A 18 0.44 -6.13 6.42
N TRP A 19 -0.25 -5.57 7.42
CA TRP A 19 -1.34 -4.62 7.19
C TRP A 19 -0.85 -3.34 6.51
N ALA A 20 0.33 -2.83 6.87
CA ALA A 20 0.92 -1.68 6.19
C ALA A 20 1.16 -2.00 4.70
N ILE A 21 1.75 -3.16 4.39
CA ILE A 21 1.94 -3.63 3.00
C ILE A 21 0.60 -3.68 2.25
N GLU A 22 -0.44 -4.22 2.87
CA GLU A 22 -1.78 -4.32 2.27
C GLU A 22 -2.40 -2.94 2.03
N LEU A 23 -2.21 -2.01 2.97
CA LEU A 23 -2.68 -0.64 2.86
C LEU A 23 -1.98 0.09 1.71
N GLU A 24 -0.63 0.09 1.67
CA GLU A 24 0.11 0.76 0.60
C GLU A 24 -0.17 0.13 -0.76
N HIS A 25 -0.30 -1.19 -0.83
CA HIS A 25 -0.68 -1.87 -2.07
C HIS A 25 -2.08 -1.44 -2.55
N ALA A 26 -3.04 -1.27 -1.63
CA ALA A 26 -4.40 -0.88 -1.95
C ALA A 26 -4.51 0.55 -2.52
N THR A 27 -3.51 1.42 -2.29
CA THR A 27 -3.48 2.78 -2.85
C THR A 27 -2.90 2.84 -4.25
N LEU A 28 -2.10 1.84 -4.68
CA LEU A 28 -1.47 1.86 -6.02
C LEU A 28 -2.51 1.85 -7.16
N PRO A 29 -3.52 0.96 -7.19
CA PRO A 29 -4.52 0.97 -8.26
C PRO A 29 -5.33 2.28 -8.37
N PRO A 30 -5.87 2.88 -7.30
CA PRO A 30 -6.59 4.15 -7.43
C PRO A 30 -5.69 5.31 -7.87
N TYR A 31 -4.43 5.39 -7.41
CA TYR A 31 -3.51 6.43 -7.91
C TYR A 31 -3.15 6.24 -9.38
N LEU A 32 -2.90 5.01 -9.82
CA LEU A 32 -2.69 4.72 -11.25
C LEU A 32 -3.94 5.02 -12.09
N CYS A 33 -5.13 4.66 -11.60
CA CYS A 33 -6.40 4.96 -12.27
C CYS A 33 -6.58 6.48 -12.45
N ALA A 34 -6.33 7.25 -11.38
CA ALA A 34 -6.39 8.70 -11.44
C ALA A 34 -5.35 9.25 -12.42
N LEU A 35 -4.08 8.83 -12.31
CA LEU A 35 -2.99 9.28 -13.18
C LEU A 35 -3.29 9.05 -14.66
N TYR A 36 -3.78 7.86 -15.03
CA TYR A 36 -4.11 7.51 -16.41
C TYR A 36 -5.43 8.12 -16.92
N SER A 37 -6.27 8.65 -16.02
CA SER A 37 -7.49 9.36 -16.40
C SER A 37 -7.27 10.84 -16.74
N LEU A 38 -6.12 11.41 -16.33
CA LEU A 38 -5.78 12.81 -16.59
C LEU A 38 -5.31 13.02 -18.03
N ASP A 39 -5.64 14.18 -18.60
CA ASP A 39 -5.02 14.71 -19.81
C ASP A 39 -3.78 15.53 -19.41
N PRO A 40 -2.54 15.06 -19.70
CA PRO A 40 -1.33 15.73 -19.24
C PRO A 40 -1.14 17.14 -19.83
N GLU A 41 -1.75 17.45 -20.99
CA GLU A 41 -1.66 18.79 -21.59
C GLU A 41 -2.57 19.78 -20.86
N ARG A 42 -3.70 19.30 -20.32
CA ARG A 42 -4.68 20.11 -19.59
C ARG A 42 -4.41 20.15 -18.09
N ASN A 43 -3.79 19.11 -17.54
CA ASN A 43 -3.62 18.91 -16.11
C ASN A 43 -2.17 18.57 -15.70
N PRO A 44 -1.15 19.30 -16.18
CA PRO A 44 0.26 18.92 -15.99
C PRO A 44 0.67 18.82 -14.51
N GLU A 45 0.23 19.77 -13.68
CA GLU A 45 0.53 19.78 -12.25
C GLU A 45 -0.12 18.59 -11.51
N ALA A 46 -1.37 18.27 -11.85
CA ALA A 46 -2.06 17.12 -11.26
C ALA A 46 -1.40 15.79 -11.65
N THR A 47 -0.94 15.68 -12.91
CA THR A 47 -0.17 14.51 -13.38
C THR A 47 1.13 14.36 -12.61
N GLU A 48 1.87 15.46 -12.38
CA GLU A 48 3.12 15.44 -11.62
C GLU A 48 2.89 15.04 -10.16
N VAL A 49 1.93 15.67 -9.48
CA VAL A 49 1.62 15.40 -8.07
C VAL A 49 1.11 13.98 -7.85
N ILE A 50 0.18 13.49 -8.67
CA ILE A 50 -0.32 12.11 -8.52
C ILE A 50 0.79 11.11 -8.86
N GLY A 51 1.62 11.41 -9.86
CA GLY A 51 2.77 10.59 -10.21
C GLY A 51 3.80 10.50 -9.09
N SER A 52 4.07 11.61 -8.38
CA SER A 52 4.99 11.61 -7.24
C SER A 52 4.43 10.81 -6.06
N VAL A 53 3.14 10.99 -5.72
CA VAL A 53 2.49 10.22 -4.65
C VAL A 53 2.51 8.73 -4.96
N PHE A 54 2.18 8.33 -6.21
CA PHE A 54 2.28 6.92 -6.61
C PHE A 54 3.69 6.34 -6.37
N ALA A 55 4.74 7.09 -6.72
CA ALA A 55 6.12 6.65 -6.50
C ALA A 55 6.45 6.55 -4.99
N GLU A 56 5.92 7.45 -4.17
CA GLU A 56 6.05 7.42 -2.71
C GLU A 56 5.35 6.20 -2.11
N GLU A 57 4.14 5.85 -2.56
CA GLU A 57 3.44 4.66 -2.04
C GLU A 57 4.14 3.35 -2.44
N MET A 58 4.74 3.29 -3.64
CA MET A 58 5.61 2.18 -4.03
C MET A 58 6.85 2.07 -3.11
N LEU A 59 7.41 3.21 -2.69
CA LEU A 59 8.53 3.24 -1.74
C LEU A 59 8.07 2.80 -0.35
N HIS A 60 6.92 3.29 0.16
CA HIS A 60 6.36 2.87 1.44
C HIS A 60 6.10 1.36 1.47
N LEU A 61 5.51 0.81 0.41
CA LEU A 61 5.29 -0.63 0.24
C LEU A 61 6.61 -1.41 0.36
N ALA A 62 7.65 -0.97 -0.35
CA ALA A 62 8.96 -1.61 -0.32
C ALA A 62 9.62 -1.52 1.07
N LEU A 63 9.50 -0.37 1.75
CA LEU A 63 10.06 -0.17 3.09
C LEU A 63 9.33 -1.05 4.13
N ALA A 64 8.01 -1.13 4.09
CA ALA A 64 7.22 -2.00 4.96
C ALA A 64 7.59 -3.49 4.74
N ALA A 65 7.73 -3.91 3.48
CA ALA A 65 8.17 -5.25 3.13
C ALA A 65 9.59 -5.56 3.62
N ASN A 66 10.52 -4.60 3.49
CA ASN A 66 11.89 -4.73 3.98
C ASN A 66 11.94 -4.84 5.51
N LEU A 67 11.15 -4.04 6.23
CA LEU A 67 11.03 -4.13 7.68
C LEU A 67 10.46 -5.49 8.10
N LEU A 68 9.43 -5.99 7.42
CA LEU A 68 8.85 -7.31 7.69
C LEU A 68 9.88 -8.43 7.51
N ASN A 69 10.66 -8.38 6.42
CA ASN A 69 11.77 -9.30 6.20
C ASN A 69 12.83 -9.20 7.31
N ALA A 70 13.20 -7.98 7.73
CA ALA A 70 14.22 -7.76 8.75
C ALA A 70 13.84 -8.33 10.12
N VAL A 71 12.55 -8.35 10.46
CA VAL A 71 12.03 -8.96 11.70
C VAL A 71 11.67 -10.45 11.53
N GLY A 72 12.10 -11.08 10.43
CA GLY A 72 11.94 -12.51 10.15
C GLY A 72 10.55 -12.93 9.67
N GLY A 73 9.70 -11.98 9.26
CA GLY A 73 8.46 -12.25 8.55
C GLY A 73 8.69 -12.45 7.05
N ARG A 74 7.60 -12.69 6.31
CA ARG A 74 7.61 -12.81 4.85
C ARG A 74 6.46 -11.99 4.26
N PRO A 75 6.75 -10.91 3.52
CA PRO A 75 5.75 -10.14 2.80
C PRO A 75 4.90 -11.02 1.88
N ARG A 76 3.58 -10.81 1.90
CA ARG A 76 2.64 -11.41 0.96
C ARG A 76 1.97 -10.29 0.15
N LEU A 77 2.00 -10.41 -1.18
CA LEU A 77 1.55 -9.37 -2.12
C LEU A 77 0.55 -9.89 -3.17
N ASP A 78 0.51 -11.19 -3.43
CA ASP A 78 -0.25 -11.82 -4.52
C ASP A 78 -1.35 -12.76 -4.00
N ILE A 79 -1.89 -12.46 -2.83
CA ILE A 79 -2.90 -13.30 -2.19
C ILE A 79 -4.32 -12.84 -2.55
N PRO A 80 -5.29 -13.75 -2.75
CA PRO A 80 -6.67 -13.39 -3.10
C PRO A 80 -7.31 -12.39 -2.15
N GLU A 81 -6.94 -12.40 -0.87
CA GLU A 81 -7.46 -11.51 0.16
C GLU A 81 -7.11 -10.02 -0.09
N MET A 82 -6.04 -9.74 -0.85
CA MET A 82 -5.63 -8.38 -1.21
C MET A 82 -6.37 -7.81 -2.42
N LEU A 83 -7.09 -8.65 -3.16
CA LEU A 83 -7.81 -8.26 -4.37
C LEU A 83 -9.31 -8.46 -4.15
N PRO A 84 -10.03 -7.46 -3.61
CA PRO A 84 -11.47 -7.58 -3.46
C PRO A 84 -12.11 -7.87 -4.83
N PRO A 85 -13.08 -8.79 -4.89
CA PRO A 85 -13.75 -9.10 -6.15
C PRO A 85 -14.40 -7.84 -6.72
N HIS A 86 -14.33 -7.68 -8.04
CA HIS A 86 -14.98 -6.56 -8.72
C HIS A 86 -16.47 -6.53 -8.33
N PRO A 87 -17.04 -5.35 -8.02
CA PRO A 87 -18.47 -5.22 -7.79
C PRO A 87 -19.22 -5.80 -9.00
N ARG A 88 -20.17 -6.69 -8.73
CA ARG A 88 -21.10 -7.18 -9.76
C ARG A 88 -22.29 -6.25 -9.89
#